data_AF-A0A534GW55-F1
#
_entry.id   AF-A0A534GW55-F1
#
_cell.length_a   1.000
_cell.length_b   1.000
_cell.length_c   1.000
_cell.angle_alpha   90.00
_cell.angle_beta   90.00
_cell.angle_gamma   90.00
#
_symmetry.space_group_name_H-M   'P 1'
#
loop_
_entity.id
_entity.type
_entity.pdbx_description
1 polymer ?
#
loop_
_entity_poly.entity_id
_entity_poly.type
_entity_poly.pdbx_seq_one_letter_code
_entity_poly.pdbx_strand_id
1 'polypeptide(L)'
;MIDAPFHVQLRNVLPGARVALSASRPDARGRTWTAVGEYAADASGRVDVDLAPSLGGSYEGVSPHGLWCSALPVAPDKLTAYIAELPSHPEMGTAPELEVTGEYRVALSASIDGKPLTSATAVRSFGPPAATQEVTAAGGVRGVLYSAPAGVAAQVPVVVLAGSGGGLPRAQAALLAAHGHPALAQGL
;
A
#
# COMPACT_ATOMS: atom_id res chain seq x y z
N MET A 1 -1.78 10.29 0.81
CA MET A 1 -0.49 9.66 1.20
C MET A 1 -0.60 8.14 1.14
N ILE A 2 0.53 7.44 1.19
CA ILE A 2 0.63 5.98 1.09
C ILE A 2 0.13 5.22 2.33
N ASP A 3 0.04 5.91 3.45
CA ASP A 3 -0.48 5.44 4.74
C ASP A 3 -1.89 5.96 5.07
N ALA A 4 -2.44 6.84 4.23
CA ALA A 4 -3.81 7.33 4.37
C ALA A 4 -4.86 6.24 4.08
N PRO A 5 -6.12 6.42 4.50
CA PRO A 5 -7.22 5.55 4.08
C PRO A 5 -7.33 5.37 2.56
N PHE A 6 -7.63 4.14 2.11
CA PHE A 6 -7.76 3.79 0.70
C PHE A 6 -9.20 3.43 0.32
N HIS A 7 -10.05 4.45 0.29
CA HIS A 7 -11.48 4.30 0.00
C HIS A 7 -11.73 3.98 -1.47
N VAL A 8 -12.42 2.87 -1.74
CA VAL A 8 -12.81 2.45 -3.09
C VAL A 8 -14.30 2.15 -3.12
N GLN A 9 -14.99 2.77 -4.08
CA GLN A 9 -16.42 2.57 -4.27
C GLN A 9 -16.74 2.35 -5.74
N LEU A 10 -17.57 1.34 -6.00
CA LEU A 10 -18.19 1.12 -7.29
C LEU A 10 -19.68 1.41 -7.19
N ARG A 11 -20.24 2.10 -8.17
CA ARG A 11 -21.65 2.53 -8.20
C ARG A 11 -22.27 2.17 -9.54
N ASN A 12 -23.60 2.20 -9.59
CA ASN A 12 -24.40 1.90 -10.78
C ASN A 12 -24.19 0.47 -11.30
N VAL A 13 -24.02 -0.48 -10.38
CA VAL A 13 -23.98 -1.92 -10.68
C VAL A 13 -25.38 -2.50 -10.49
N LEU A 14 -25.71 -3.57 -11.20
CA LEU A 14 -26.94 -4.32 -10.91
C LEU A 14 -26.93 -4.78 -9.43
N PRO A 15 -27.99 -4.51 -8.65
CA PRO A 15 -28.09 -4.98 -7.27
C PRO A 15 -27.88 -6.50 -7.16
N GLY A 16 -27.10 -6.93 -6.17
CA GLY A 16 -26.76 -8.34 -5.94
C GLY A 16 -25.73 -8.93 -6.91
N ALA A 17 -25.29 -8.20 -7.93
CA ALA A 17 -24.26 -8.70 -8.84
C ALA A 17 -22.93 -8.93 -8.10
N ARG A 18 -22.24 -10.02 -8.46
CA ARG A 18 -20.89 -10.30 -7.97
C ARG A 18 -19.87 -9.57 -8.81
N VAL A 19 -19.05 -8.75 -8.17
CA VAL A 19 -18.03 -7.91 -8.81
C VAL A 19 -16.67 -8.24 -8.23
N ALA A 20 -15.67 -8.42 -9.08
CA ALA A 20 -14.27 -8.40 -8.67
C ALA A 20 -13.73 -6.97 -8.81
N LEU A 21 -13.18 -6.44 -7.72
CA LEU A 21 -12.40 -5.20 -7.71
C LEU A 21 -10.92 -5.56 -7.59
N SER A 22 -10.11 -5.06 -8.50
CA SER A 22 -8.67 -5.27 -8.54
C SER A 22 -7.92 -3.95 -8.34
N ALA A 23 -6.82 -4.00 -7.61
CA ALA A 23 -5.89 -2.90 -7.41
C ALA A 23 -4.47 -3.38 -7.73
N SER A 24 -3.85 -2.81 -8.77
CA SER A 24 -2.53 -3.19 -9.24
C SER A 24 -1.56 -2.01 -9.28
N ARG A 25 -0.30 -2.24 -8.91
CA ARG A 25 0.75 -1.23 -8.91
C ARG A 25 2.14 -1.86 -9.01
N PRO A 26 3.12 -1.20 -9.65
CA PRO A 26 4.51 -1.63 -9.59
C PRO A 26 5.15 -1.29 -8.24
N ASP A 27 6.15 -2.07 -7.83
CA ASP A 27 7.12 -1.67 -6.81
C ASP A 27 8.34 -0.96 -7.44
N ALA A 28 9.28 -0.53 -6.60
CA ALA A 28 10.50 0.15 -7.06
C ALA A 28 11.41 -0.72 -7.95
N ARG A 29 11.22 -2.06 -7.96
CA ARG A 29 11.91 -2.99 -8.85
C ARG A 29 11.12 -3.29 -10.13
N GLY A 30 9.97 -2.65 -10.33
CA GLY A 30 9.08 -2.90 -11.45
C GLY A 30 8.26 -4.18 -11.35
N ARG A 31 8.26 -4.88 -10.20
CA ARG A 31 7.40 -6.05 -10.00
C ARG A 31 5.96 -5.58 -9.78
N THR A 32 5.02 -6.22 -10.46
CA THR A 32 3.59 -5.89 -10.31
C THR A 32 3.02 -6.56 -9.06
N TRP A 33 2.38 -5.74 -8.23
CA TRP A 33 1.64 -6.16 -7.03
C TRP A 33 0.15 -6.01 -7.28
N THR A 34 -0.61 -7.06 -6.99
CA THR A 34 -2.06 -7.11 -7.25
C THR A 34 -2.80 -7.56 -6.00
N ALA A 35 -3.82 -6.80 -5.62
CA ALA A 35 -4.86 -7.23 -4.68
C ALA A 35 -6.19 -7.34 -5.42
N VAL A 36 -6.99 -8.34 -5.06
CA VAL A 36 -8.35 -8.53 -5.58
C VAL A 36 -9.28 -8.78 -4.40
N GLY A 37 -10.41 -8.08 -4.39
CA GLY A 37 -11.54 -8.42 -3.54
C GLY A 37 -12.77 -8.70 -4.38
N GLU A 38 -13.48 -9.76 -4.06
CA GLU A 38 -14.78 -10.09 -4.64
C GLU A 38 -15.91 -9.58 -3.74
N TYR A 39 -16.95 -8.99 -4.30
CA TYR A 39 -18.03 -8.34 -3.56
C TYR A 39 -19.39 -8.60 -4.19
N ALA A 40 -20.44 -8.54 -3.38
CA ALA A 40 -21.80 -8.42 -3.88
C ALA A 40 -22.25 -6.95 -3.82
N ALA A 41 -22.81 -6.43 -4.92
CA ALA A 41 -23.42 -5.11 -4.92
C ALA A 41 -24.64 -5.07 -3.99
N ASP A 42 -24.78 -3.99 -3.22
CA ASP A 42 -25.92 -3.78 -2.32
C ASP A 42 -27.23 -3.53 -3.10
N ALA A 43 -28.34 -3.38 -2.36
CA ALA A 43 -29.67 -3.14 -2.95
C ALA A 43 -29.75 -1.84 -3.78
N SER A 44 -28.83 -0.90 -3.56
CA SER A 44 -28.72 0.35 -4.32
C SER A 44 -27.78 0.26 -5.52
N GLY A 45 -27.16 -0.90 -5.75
CA GLY A 45 -26.21 -1.08 -6.85
C GLY A 45 -24.82 -0.52 -6.54
N ARG A 46 -24.42 -0.50 -5.26
CA ARG A 46 -23.11 -0.01 -4.80
C ARG A 46 -22.30 -1.13 -4.16
N VAL A 47 -20.98 -1.06 -4.37
CA VAL A 47 -19.98 -1.75 -3.55
C VAL A 47 -19.15 -0.67 -2.87
N ASP A 48 -19.09 -0.71 -1.54
CA ASP A 48 -18.19 0.13 -0.75
C ASP A 48 -17.20 -0.78 -0.02
N VAL A 49 -15.93 -0.73 -0.40
CA VAL A 49 -14.88 -1.62 0.14
C VAL A 49 -14.68 -1.43 1.65
N ASP A 50 -15.06 -0.28 2.20
CA ASP A 50 -14.94 -0.02 3.63
C ASP A 50 -15.97 -0.80 4.46
N LEU A 51 -17.09 -1.17 3.84
CA LEU A 51 -18.27 -1.70 4.54
C LEU A 51 -18.64 -3.11 4.08
N ALA A 52 -18.48 -3.39 2.79
CA ALA A 52 -18.83 -4.67 2.20
C ALA A 52 -17.74 -5.70 2.52
N PRO A 53 -18.10 -6.91 2.99
CA PRO A 53 -17.13 -7.97 3.15
C PRO A 53 -16.67 -8.46 1.79
N SER A 54 -15.36 -8.65 1.63
CA SER A 54 -14.85 -9.41 0.50
C SER A 54 -15.18 -10.89 0.67
N LEU A 55 -15.68 -11.51 -0.39
CA LEU A 55 -16.12 -12.90 -0.46
C LEU A 55 -15.03 -13.85 -0.96
N GLY A 56 -13.86 -13.32 -1.32
CA GLY A 56 -12.76 -14.06 -1.92
C GLY A 56 -11.77 -13.14 -2.63
N GLY A 57 -10.70 -13.72 -3.14
CA GLY A 57 -9.58 -13.01 -3.76
C GLY A 57 -8.34 -13.06 -2.88
N SER A 58 -7.60 -11.96 -2.79
CA SER A 58 -6.39 -11.87 -1.96
C SER A 58 -6.66 -11.69 -0.46
N TYR A 59 -7.93 -11.51 -0.07
CA TYR A 59 -8.39 -11.40 1.30
C TYR A 59 -9.89 -11.67 1.38
N GLU A 60 -10.39 -11.92 2.60
CA GLU A 60 -11.81 -12.10 2.88
C GLU A 60 -12.24 -11.22 4.08
N GLY A 61 -13.54 -10.93 4.16
CA GLY A 61 -14.12 -10.11 5.22
C GLY A 61 -14.03 -8.61 4.97
N VAL A 62 -14.45 -7.81 5.96
CA VAL A 62 -14.47 -6.34 5.88
C VAL A 62 -13.06 -5.81 6.15
N SER A 63 -12.44 -5.23 5.12
CA SER A 63 -11.10 -4.62 5.22
C SER A 63 -11.01 -3.39 4.32
N PRO A 64 -11.16 -2.16 4.87
CA PRO A 64 -11.06 -0.91 4.12
C PRO A 64 -9.74 -0.74 3.36
N HIS A 65 -8.67 -1.35 3.88
CA HIS A 65 -7.35 -1.33 3.27
C HIS A 65 -7.03 -2.61 2.49
N GLY A 66 -7.99 -3.52 2.32
CA GLY A 66 -7.73 -4.84 1.76
C GLY A 66 -7.18 -4.78 0.33
N LEU A 67 -7.72 -3.90 -0.52
CA LEU A 67 -7.19 -3.65 -1.88
C LEU A 67 -5.78 -3.02 -1.90
N TRP A 68 -5.29 -2.55 -0.75
CA TRP A 68 -3.94 -2.04 -0.61
C TRP A 68 -3.02 -3.06 0.08
N CYS A 69 -3.37 -3.52 1.28
CA CYS A 69 -2.48 -4.31 2.14
C CYS A 69 -2.38 -5.78 1.76
N SER A 70 -3.36 -6.35 1.05
CA SER A 70 -3.36 -7.79 0.69
C SER A 70 -2.69 -8.10 -0.64
N ALA A 71 -1.99 -7.14 -1.24
CA ALA A 71 -1.44 -7.34 -2.56
C ALA A 71 -0.29 -8.33 -2.57
N LEU A 72 -0.25 -9.13 -3.60
CA LEU A 72 0.75 -10.15 -3.83
C LEU A 72 1.54 -9.82 -5.11
N PRO A 73 2.83 -10.20 -5.20
CA PRO A 73 3.71 -9.88 -6.33
C PRO A 73 3.41 -10.75 -7.57
N VAL A 74 2.17 -10.72 -8.02
CA VAL A 74 1.63 -11.58 -9.08
C VAL A 74 0.66 -10.80 -9.96
N ALA A 75 0.58 -11.18 -11.23
CA ALA A 75 -0.42 -10.66 -12.14
C ALA A 75 -1.84 -11.17 -11.77
N PRO A 76 -2.91 -10.40 -12.03
CA PRO A 76 -4.27 -10.75 -11.61
C PRO A 76 -4.74 -12.14 -12.06
N ASP A 77 -4.38 -12.58 -13.26
CA ASP A 77 -4.75 -13.86 -13.87
C ASP A 77 -4.11 -15.08 -13.18
N LYS A 78 -3.01 -14.87 -12.45
CA LYS A 78 -2.28 -15.92 -11.73
C LYS A 78 -2.51 -15.89 -10.22
N LEU A 79 -3.32 -14.93 -9.72
CA LEU A 79 -3.51 -14.69 -8.30
C LEU A 79 -4.01 -15.93 -7.55
N THR A 80 -5.00 -16.63 -8.09
CA THR A 80 -5.57 -17.82 -7.44
C THR A 80 -4.54 -18.94 -7.25
N ALA A 81 -3.77 -19.24 -8.30
CA ALA A 81 -2.72 -20.26 -8.22
C ALA A 81 -1.65 -19.85 -7.21
N TYR A 82 -1.23 -18.58 -7.24
CA TYR A 82 -0.25 -18.05 -6.31
C TYR A 82 -0.68 -18.15 -4.84
N ILE A 83 -1.95 -17.81 -4.54
CA ILE A 83 -2.51 -17.95 -3.18
C ILE A 83 -2.53 -19.41 -2.74
N ALA A 84 -2.87 -20.34 -3.63
CA ALA A 84 -2.88 -21.77 -3.32
C ALA A 84 -1.48 -22.33 -3.01
N GLU A 85 -0.43 -21.78 -3.62
CA GLU A 85 0.97 -22.19 -3.40
C GLU A 85 1.61 -21.52 -2.18
N LEU A 86 1.13 -20.34 -1.77
CA LEU A 86 1.71 -19.53 -0.70
C LEU A 86 1.93 -20.27 0.63
N PRO A 87 1.02 -21.14 1.12
CA PRO A 87 1.24 -21.88 2.37
C PRO A 87 2.47 -22.80 2.34
N SER A 88 2.83 -23.31 1.16
CA SER A 88 4.00 -24.17 0.95
C SER A 88 5.28 -23.35 0.71
N HIS A 89 5.14 -22.07 0.37
CA HIS A 89 6.21 -21.18 -0.07
C HIS A 89 6.03 -19.76 0.50
N PRO A 90 6.13 -19.61 1.84
CA PRO A 90 5.91 -18.33 2.51
C PRO A 90 6.90 -17.23 2.06
N GLU A 91 8.06 -17.60 1.53
CA GLU A 91 9.04 -16.70 0.94
C GLU A 91 8.52 -15.94 -0.28
N MET A 92 7.46 -16.40 -0.93
CA MET A 92 6.85 -15.67 -2.04
C MET A 92 6.15 -14.41 -1.54
N GLY A 93 5.53 -14.45 -0.35
CA GLY A 93 4.73 -13.39 0.26
C GLY A 93 5.54 -12.25 0.90
N THR A 94 6.54 -11.74 0.19
CA THR A 94 7.35 -10.59 0.65
C THR A 94 6.53 -9.28 0.60
N ALA A 95 7.10 -8.17 1.07
CA ALA A 95 6.49 -6.85 0.96
C ALA A 95 7.00 -6.11 -0.30
N PRO A 96 6.22 -5.18 -0.87
CA PRO A 96 6.69 -4.34 -1.99
C PRO A 96 7.85 -3.45 -1.54
N GLU A 97 8.83 -3.26 -2.43
CA GLU A 97 9.86 -2.26 -2.22
C GLU A 97 9.33 -0.88 -2.61
N LEU A 98 9.33 0.05 -1.65
CA LEU A 98 8.77 1.38 -1.81
C LEU A 98 9.89 2.43 -1.78
N GLU A 99 10.15 3.07 -2.91
CA GLU A 99 10.93 4.30 -3.02
C GLU A 99 10.21 5.55 -2.41
N VAL A 100 10.82 6.17 -1.40
CA VAL A 100 10.25 7.33 -0.67
C VAL A 100 9.89 8.51 -1.57
N THR A 101 10.67 8.76 -2.62
CA THR A 101 10.46 9.84 -3.59
C THR A 101 9.47 9.48 -4.69
N GLY A 102 8.98 8.23 -4.71
CA GLY A 102 8.11 7.71 -5.75
C GLY A 102 6.65 8.17 -5.64
N GLU A 103 6.04 8.37 -6.80
CA GLU A 103 4.59 8.36 -6.95
C GLU A 103 4.13 6.97 -7.36
N TYR A 104 3.23 6.38 -6.57
CA TYR A 104 2.62 5.09 -6.86
C TYR A 104 1.27 5.29 -7.53
N ARG A 105 1.23 4.97 -8.82
CA ARG A 105 -0.03 4.87 -9.57
C ARG A 105 -0.63 3.49 -9.32
N VAL A 106 -1.80 3.47 -8.68
CA VAL A 106 -2.59 2.28 -8.41
C VAL A 106 -3.69 2.21 -9.46
N ALA A 107 -3.56 1.26 -10.38
CA ALA A 107 -4.59 0.94 -11.35
C ALA A 107 -5.71 0.15 -10.65
N LEU A 108 -6.91 0.72 -10.67
CA LEU A 108 -8.13 0.10 -10.17
C LEU A 108 -8.96 -0.39 -11.34
N SER A 109 -9.50 -1.60 -11.25
CA SER A 109 -10.45 -2.13 -12.23
C SER A 109 -11.57 -2.89 -11.56
N ALA A 110 -12.74 -2.86 -12.21
CA ALA A 110 -13.90 -3.66 -11.82
C ALA A 110 -14.26 -4.61 -12.97
N SER A 111 -14.66 -5.84 -12.63
CA SER A 111 -15.14 -6.82 -13.59
C SER A 111 -16.30 -7.67 -13.05
N ILE A 112 -17.13 -8.17 -13.97
CA ILE A 112 -18.15 -9.20 -13.71
C ILE A 112 -17.85 -10.37 -14.64
N ASP A 113 -17.76 -11.58 -14.10
CA ASP A 113 -17.44 -12.81 -14.86
C ASP A 113 -16.21 -12.64 -15.77
N GLY A 114 -15.17 -11.97 -15.25
CA GLY A 114 -13.93 -11.68 -15.99
C GLY A 114 -14.04 -10.58 -17.05
N LYS A 115 -15.24 -10.05 -17.33
CA LYS A 115 -15.44 -8.96 -18.30
C LYS A 115 -15.22 -7.60 -17.64
N PRO A 116 -14.37 -6.73 -18.20
CA PRO A 116 -14.10 -5.43 -17.63
C PRO A 116 -15.36 -4.54 -17.67
N LEU A 117 -15.65 -3.87 -16.56
CA LEU A 117 -16.74 -2.89 -16.43
C LEU A 117 -16.21 -1.46 -16.53
N THR A 118 -15.25 -1.12 -15.68
CA THR A 118 -14.70 0.22 -15.56
C THR A 118 -13.32 0.17 -14.91
N SER A 119 -12.59 1.28 -14.98
CA SER A 119 -11.28 1.45 -14.37
C SER A 119 -11.10 2.86 -13.82
N ALA A 120 -10.20 2.99 -12.86
CA ALA A 120 -9.77 4.26 -12.29
C ALA A 120 -8.28 4.19 -11.95
N THR A 121 -7.67 5.33 -11.68
CA THR A 121 -6.29 5.39 -11.19
C THR A 121 -6.26 6.23 -9.92
N ALA A 122 -5.69 5.68 -8.85
CA ALA A 122 -5.35 6.43 -7.65
C ALA A 122 -3.84 6.72 -7.62
N VAL A 123 -3.45 7.87 -7.07
CA VAL A 123 -2.04 8.22 -6.88
C VAL A 123 -1.75 8.29 -5.39
N ARG A 124 -0.68 7.62 -4.97
CA ARG A 124 -0.20 7.64 -3.59
C ARG A 124 1.27 8.04 -3.55
N SER A 125 1.68 8.72 -2.50
CA SER A 125 3.07 9.13 -2.26
C SER A 125 3.32 9.21 -0.75
N PHE A 126 4.58 9.40 -0.36
CA PHE A 126 4.98 9.66 1.02
C PHE A 126 4.65 11.09 1.50
N GLY A 127 3.91 11.87 0.70
CA GLY A 127 3.65 13.28 0.97
C GLY A 127 4.65 14.19 0.24
N PRO A 128 4.72 15.48 0.62
CA PRO A 128 5.71 16.40 0.10
C PRO A 128 7.14 15.90 0.39
N PRO A 129 8.11 16.13 -0.51
CA PRO A 129 9.51 15.77 -0.26
C PRO A 129 10.02 16.40 1.04
N ALA A 130 10.54 15.59 1.94
CA ALA A 130 11.23 16.03 3.14
C ALA A 130 12.70 16.32 2.83
N ALA A 131 13.26 17.39 3.42
CA ALA A 131 14.70 17.61 3.37
C ALA A 131 15.41 16.50 4.17
N THR A 132 16.46 15.94 3.58
CA THR A 132 17.25 14.87 4.19
C THR A 132 18.67 15.31 4.51
N GLN A 133 19.22 14.78 5.60
CA GLN A 133 20.61 15.03 6.00
C GLN A 133 21.24 13.73 6.50
N GLU A 134 22.44 13.41 6.00
CA GLU A 134 23.25 12.34 6.60
C GLU A 134 23.77 12.76 7.98
N VAL A 135 23.60 11.88 8.96
CA VAL A 135 24.02 12.10 10.34
C VAL A 135 25.10 11.09 10.70
N THR A 136 26.19 11.59 11.28
CA THR A 136 27.20 10.78 11.96
C THR A 136 27.41 11.34 13.36
N ALA A 137 27.38 10.49 14.38
CA ALA A 137 27.59 10.89 15.78
C ALA A 137 28.60 9.99 16.49
N ALA A 138 29.04 10.43 17.68
CA ALA A 138 29.94 9.67 18.53
C ALA A 138 29.37 8.28 18.85
N GLY A 139 30.25 7.29 19.04
CA GLY A 139 29.83 5.89 19.23
C GLY A 139 29.46 5.16 17.94
N GLY A 140 29.71 5.77 16.77
CA GLY A 140 29.58 5.11 15.47
C GLY A 140 28.18 5.17 14.85
N VAL A 141 27.27 5.94 15.44
CA VAL A 141 25.90 6.09 14.92
C VAL A 141 25.92 6.74 13.54
N ARG A 142 25.33 6.07 12.55
CA ARG A 142 25.02 6.69 11.25
C ARG A 142 23.54 6.55 10.89
N GLY A 143 23.04 7.54 10.17
CA GLY A 143 21.66 7.55 9.73
C GLY A 143 21.34 8.68 8.76
N VAL A 144 20.06 8.76 8.38
CA VAL A 144 19.51 9.83 7.56
C VAL A 144 18.38 10.49 8.33
N LEU A 145 18.54 11.77 8.65
CA LEU A 145 17.52 12.60 9.27
C LEU A 145 16.57 13.13 8.19
N TYR A 146 15.28 12.90 8.36
CA TYR A 146 14.19 13.49 7.59
C TYR A 146 13.59 14.64 8.40
N SER A 147 13.67 15.85 7.85
CA SER A 147 13.09 17.04 8.47
C SER A 147 11.60 17.13 8.19
N ALA A 148 10.82 17.66 9.13
CA ALA A 148 9.43 17.99 8.89
C ALA A 148 9.32 18.99 7.71
N PRO A 149 8.38 18.79 6.76
CA PRO A 149 8.20 19.72 5.64
C PRO A 149 7.87 21.14 6.11
N ALA A 150 8.26 22.13 5.29
CA ALA A 150 7.91 23.52 5.55
C ALA A 150 6.39 23.71 5.66
N GLY A 151 5.94 24.48 6.65
CA GLY A 151 4.52 24.72 6.91
C GLY A 151 3.81 23.61 7.69
N VAL A 152 4.50 22.51 8.02
CA VAL A 152 4.00 21.51 8.97
C VAL A 152 4.58 21.82 10.35
N ALA A 153 3.72 21.86 11.38
CA ALA A 153 4.18 22.10 12.75
C ALA A 153 5.10 20.95 13.20
N ALA A 154 6.29 21.31 13.69
CA ALA A 154 7.23 20.34 14.22
C ALA A 154 6.66 19.68 15.48
N GLN A 155 6.66 18.36 15.48
CA GLN A 155 6.24 17.52 16.59
C GLN A 155 7.45 16.83 17.22
N VAL A 156 7.19 15.87 18.11
CA VAL A 156 8.22 15.11 18.83
C VAL A 156 9.17 14.42 17.82
N PRO A 157 10.49 14.62 17.92
CA PRO A 157 11.46 13.90 17.09
C PRO A 157 11.46 12.41 17.38
N VAL A 158 11.67 11.59 16.34
CA VAL A 158 11.62 10.13 16.42
C VAL A 158 12.92 9.53 15.88
N VAL A 159 13.43 8.50 16.56
CA VAL A 159 14.50 7.65 16.03
C VAL A 159 13.86 6.35 15.56
N VAL A 160 14.07 6.01 14.29
CA VAL A 160 13.56 4.79 13.68
C VAL A 160 14.71 3.80 13.52
N LEU A 161 14.60 2.65 14.17
CA LEU A 161 15.60 1.59 14.17
C LEU A 161 15.20 0.49 13.18
N ALA A 162 16.14 0.04 12.36
CA ALA A 162 15.92 -1.14 11.53
C ALA A 162 15.86 -2.42 12.39
N GLY A 163 15.12 -3.42 11.89
CA GLY A 163 15.13 -4.77 12.45
C GLY A 163 16.38 -5.57 12.06
N SER A 164 16.34 -6.88 12.29
CA SER A 164 17.48 -7.80 12.03
C SER A 164 17.94 -7.86 10.57
N GLY A 165 17.10 -7.43 9.62
CA GLY A 165 17.47 -7.33 8.19
C GLY A 165 18.46 -6.20 7.88
N GLY A 166 18.73 -5.30 8.84
CA GLY A 166 19.62 -4.16 8.65
C GLY A 166 19.09 -3.12 7.66
N GLY A 167 19.98 -2.25 7.18
CA GLY A 167 19.63 -1.13 6.30
C GLY A 167 19.02 0.05 7.04
N LEU A 168 18.60 1.06 6.27
CA LEU A 168 18.00 2.29 6.82
C LEU A 168 16.47 2.24 6.63
N PRO A 169 15.67 2.44 7.71
CA PRO A 169 14.21 2.42 7.64
C PRO A 169 13.64 3.74 7.08
N ARG A 170 14.00 4.04 5.82
CA ARG A 170 13.71 5.31 5.15
C ARG A 170 12.22 5.57 4.98
N ALA A 171 11.45 4.54 4.60
CA ALA A 171 10.01 4.67 4.38
C ALA A 171 9.27 5.13 5.64
N GLN A 172 9.58 4.52 6.78
CA GLN A 172 8.99 4.85 8.07
C GLN A 172 9.39 6.27 8.51
N ALA A 173 10.68 6.62 8.40
CA ALA A 173 11.15 7.95 8.77
C ALA A 173 10.54 9.06 7.89
N ALA A 174 10.42 8.82 6.59
CA ALA A 174 9.80 9.76 5.67
C ALA A 174 8.31 9.99 5.97
N LEU A 175 7.55 8.93 6.27
CA LEU A 175 6.15 9.06 6.68
C LEU A 175 6.00 9.88 7.97
N LEU A 176 6.81 9.56 8.99
CA LEU A 176 6.81 10.32 10.25
C LEU A 176 7.11 11.80 10.01
N ALA A 177 8.11 12.11 9.19
CA ALA A 177 8.45 13.47 8.82
C ALA A 177 7.30 14.18 8.10
N ALA A 178 6.63 13.51 7.16
CA ALA A 178 5.47 14.06 6.47
C ALA A 178 4.30 14.40 7.41
N HIS A 179 4.18 13.71 8.54
CA HIS A 179 3.22 14.02 9.61
C HIS A 179 3.73 15.02 10.66
N GLY A 180 4.91 15.60 10.44
CA GLY A 180 5.48 16.66 11.28
C GLY A 180 6.48 16.17 12.34
N HIS A 181 6.79 14.88 12.41
CA HIS A 181 7.81 14.34 13.31
C HIS A 181 9.17 14.26 12.63
N PRO A 182 10.16 15.13 12.93
CA PRO A 182 11.50 14.96 12.41
C PRO A 182 12.03 13.57 12.79
N ALA A 183 12.48 12.79 11.81
CA ALA A 183 12.72 11.37 12.00
C ALA A 183 14.11 10.97 11.54
N LEU A 184 14.92 10.39 12.44
CA LEU A 184 16.21 9.81 12.10
C LEU A 184 16.01 8.34 11.74
N ALA A 185 16.14 8.00 10.46
CA ALA A 185 16.32 6.62 10.03
C ALA A 185 17.74 6.19 10.42
N GLN A 186 17.89 5.32 11.42
CA GLN A 186 19.17 4.81 11.87
C GLN A 186 19.41 3.40 11.33
N GLY A 187 20.60 3.19 10.80
CA GLY A 187 21.03 1.94 10.18
C GLY A 187 22.54 1.91 10.17
N LEU A 188 23.10 1.17 11.15
CA LEU A 188 24.52 1.07 11.50
C LEU A 188 25.24 2.43 11.54
#